data_AF-A0A0Q0EGY4-F1
#
_entry.id   AF-A0A0Q0EGY4-F1
#
_cell.length_a   1.000
_cell.length_b   1.000
_cell.length_c   1.000
_cell.angle_alpha   90.00
_cell.angle_beta   90.00
_cell.angle_gamma   90.00
#
_symmetry.space_group_name_H-M   'P 1'
#
loop_
_entity.id
_entity.type
_entity.pdbx_description
1 polymer ?
#
loop_
_entity_poly.entity_id
_entity_poly.type
_entity_poly.pdbx_seq_one_letter_code
_entity_poly.pdbx_strand_id
1 'polypeptide(L)'
;MLFASSRQARLKWTRPELMLIVGSSVSMLAILAIVASLLARERDDAAQTAARAAANIVQLIDADVLHNAELYDSSLQGMISAWERPDLKDLSPELRQLVLFDRSTAAAYKGDLVLLDNRGEILADSLSVIPRNDNFSDRHYFRIHALVYRL
;
A
#
# COMPACT_ATOMS: atom_id res chain seq x y z
N MET A 1 63.94 -59.44 2.77
CA MET A 1 62.73 -59.85 2.03
C MET A 1 62.01 -58.61 1.52
N LEU A 2 62.26 -58.27 0.25
CA LEU A 2 61.29 -58.06 -0.85
C LEU A 2 60.42 -56.79 -0.76
N PHE A 3 60.87 -55.76 -1.47
CA PHE A 3 60.10 -54.57 -1.85
C PHE A 3 58.95 -54.94 -2.79
N ALA A 4 57.71 -54.65 -2.40
CA ALA A 4 56.54 -54.76 -3.28
C ALA A 4 56.55 -53.61 -4.29
N SER A 5 56.87 -53.91 -5.55
CA SER A 5 56.81 -52.96 -6.66
C SER A 5 55.36 -52.65 -7.03
N SER A 6 54.90 -51.43 -6.77
CA SER A 6 53.62 -50.90 -7.22
C SER A 6 53.57 -50.80 -8.75
N ARG A 7 52.81 -51.68 -9.42
CA ARG A 7 52.48 -51.54 -10.84
C ARG A 7 51.44 -50.43 -11.02
N GLN A 8 51.87 -49.27 -11.50
CA GLN A 8 50.98 -48.29 -12.08
C GLN A 8 50.37 -48.87 -13.36
N ALA A 9 49.09 -49.27 -13.30
CA ALA A 9 48.33 -49.66 -14.47
C ALA A 9 48.07 -48.42 -15.34
N ARG A 10 48.91 -48.21 -16.36
CA ARG A 10 48.64 -47.22 -17.41
C ARG A 10 47.45 -47.69 -18.23
N LEU A 11 46.26 -47.17 -17.93
CA LEU A 11 45.07 -47.30 -18.78
C LEU A 11 45.41 -46.74 -20.16
N LYS A 12 45.55 -47.60 -21.17
CA LYS A 12 45.71 -47.20 -22.58
C LYS A 12 44.31 -47.14 -23.20
N TRP A 13 43.71 -45.96 -23.20
CA TRP A 13 42.38 -45.74 -23.78
C TRP A 13 42.46 -45.86 -25.30
N THR A 14 41.49 -46.54 -25.90
CA THR A 14 41.40 -46.65 -27.36
C THR A 14 40.77 -45.36 -27.93
N ARG A 15 41.18 -44.96 -29.15
CA ARG A 15 40.63 -43.77 -29.83
C ARG A 15 39.09 -43.66 -29.83
N PRO A 16 38.30 -44.74 -30.04
CA PRO A 16 36.84 -44.67 -29.96
C PRO A 16 36.30 -44.39 -28.55
N GLU A 17 36.90 -44.92 -27.49
CA GLU A 17 36.47 -44.66 -26.10
C GLU A 17 36.67 -43.18 -25.72
N LEU A 18 37.77 -42.57 -26.17
CA LEU A 18 38.02 -41.14 -25.99
C LEU A 18 36.99 -40.28 -26.73
N MET A 19 36.60 -40.64 -27.95
CA MET A 19 35.58 -39.91 -28.70
C MET A 19 34.21 -39.94 -28.02
N LEU A 20 33.81 -41.09 -27.47
CA LEU A 20 32.56 -41.22 -26.73
C LEU A 20 32.56 -40.35 -25.47
N ILE A 21 33.64 -40.40 -24.69
CA ILE A 21 33.72 -39.65 -23.44
C ILE A 21 33.74 -38.14 -23.69
N VAL A 22 34.54 -37.68 -24.67
CA VAL A 22 34.53 -36.26 -25.06
C VAL A 22 33.17 -35.84 -25.58
N GLY A 23 32.52 -36.64 -26.43
CA GLY A 23 31.19 -36.35 -26.95
C GLY A 23 30.14 -36.23 -25.85
N SER A 24 30.09 -37.19 -24.92
CA SER A 24 29.17 -37.14 -23.77
C SER A 24 29.45 -35.97 -22.85
N SER A 25 30.72 -35.65 -22.55
CA SER A 25 31.08 -34.50 -21.73
C SER A 25 30.68 -33.17 -22.39
N VAL A 26 30.91 -33.02 -23.69
CA VAL A 26 30.47 -31.83 -24.45
C VAL A 26 28.95 -31.70 -24.44
N SER A 27 28.24 -32.82 -24.64
CA SER A 27 26.77 -32.86 -24.60
C SER A 27 26.23 -32.40 -23.24
N MET A 28 26.83 -32.90 -22.15
CA MET A 28 26.44 -32.54 -20.79
C MET A 28 26.71 -31.06 -20.49
N LEU A 29 27.88 -30.54 -20.88
CA LEU A 29 28.21 -29.13 -20.72
C LEU A 29 27.26 -28.22 -21.53
N ALA A 30 26.88 -28.63 -22.74
CA ALA A 30 25.93 -27.88 -23.57
C ALA A 30 24.56 -27.77 -22.89
N ILE A 31 24.05 -28.87 -22.33
CA ILE A 31 22.77 -28.87 -21.59
C ILE A 31 22.87 -27.96 -20.35
N LEU A 32 23.95 -28.08 -19.57
CA LEU A 32 24.16 -27.23 -18.38
C LEU A 32 24.21 -25.75 -18.75
N ALA A 33 24.90 -25.40 -19.84
CA ALA A 33 24.97 -24.02 -20.32
C ALA A 33 23.59 -23.49 -20.75
N ILE A 34 22.79 -24.31 -21.44
CA ILE A 34 21.42 -23.95 -21.84
C ILE A 34 20.54 -23.73 -20.61
N VAL A 35 20.55 -24.67 -19.66
CA VAL A 35 19.74 -24.57 -18.43
C VAL A 35 20.15 -23.34 -17.61
N ALA A 36 21.46 -23.10 -17.44
CA ALA A 36 21.94 -21.91 -16.72
C ALA A 36 21.52 -20.61 -17.42
N SER A 37 21.55 -20.57 -18.76
CA SER A 37 21.10 -19.41 -19.54
C SER A 37 19.59 -19.18 -19.39
N LEU A 38 18.79 -20.25 -19.42
CA LEU A 38 17.34 -20.16 -19.22
C LEU A 38 17.00 -19.66 -17.81
N LEU A 39 17.65 -20.20 -16.78
CA LEU A 39 17.43 -19.75 -15.39
C LEU A 39 17.83 -18.29 -15.18
N ALA A 40 18.93 -17.83 -15.81
CA ALA A 40 19.34 -16.44 -15.73
C ALA A 40 18.29 -15.52 -16.36
N ARG A 41 17.76 -15.88 -17.54
CA ARG A 41 16.70 -15.13 -18.22
C ARG A 41 15.40 -15.11 -17.41
N GLU A 42 14.97 -16.27 -16.92
CA GLU A 42 13.74 -16.39 -16.12
C GLU A 42 13.83 -15.56 -14.83
N ARG A 43 15.00 -15.56 -14.18
CA ARG A 43 15.24 -14.74 -12.99
C ARG A 43 15.14 -13.24 -13.30
N ASP A 44 15.72 -12.78 -14.40
CA ASP A 44 15.65 -11.38 -14.80
C ASP A 44 14.22 -10.98 -15.22
N ASP A 45 13.52 -11.84 -15.96
CA ASP A 45 12.12 -11.63 -16.35
C ASP A 45 11.18 -11.60 -15.14
N ALA A 46 11.39 -12.49 -14.16
CA ALA A 46 10.66 -12.50 -12.90
C ALA A 46 10.91 -11.22 -12.11
N ALA A 47 12.18 -10.76 -12.03
CA ALA A 47 12.53 -9.52 -11.34
C ALA A 47 11.88 -8.29 -12.00
N GLN A 48 11.92 -8.19 -13.33
CA GLN A 48 11.26 -7.10 -14.07
C GLN A 48 9.74 -7.12 -13.90
N THR A 49 9.15 -8.31 -13.90
CA THR A 49 7.70 -8.47 -13.71
C THR A 49 7.28 -8.07 -12.29
N ALA A 50 8.03 -8.48 -11.27
CA ALA A 50 7.80 -8.04 -9.89
C ALA A 50 7.96 -6.52 -9.75
N ALA A 51 8.98 -5.91 -10.37
CA ALA A 51 9.18 -4.47 -10.33
C ALA A 51 8.01 -3.70 -10.99
N ARG A 52 7.52 -4.17 -12.15
CA ARG A 52 6.34 -3.58 -12.82
C ARG A 52 5.08 -3.72 -11.98
N ALA A 53 4.85 -4.88 -11.38
CA ALA A 53 3.70 -5.10 -10.51
C ALA A 53 3.75 -4.17 -9.27
N ALA A 54 4.91 -4.05 -8.64
CA ALA A 54 5.10 -3.12 -7.51
C ALA A 54 4.83 -1.67 -7.92
N ALA A 55 5.35 -1.23 -9.06
CA ALA A 55 5.10 0.13 -9.56
C ALA A 55 3.61 0.39 -9.83
N ASN A 56 2.91 -0.57 -10.44
CA ASN A 56 1.46 -0.46 -10.67
C ASN A 56 0.67 -0.40 -9.36
N ILE A 57 1.06 -1.18 -8.35
CA ILE A 57 0.42 -1.15 -7.03
C ILE A 57 0.62 0.22 -6.37
N VAL A 58 1.83 0.80 -6.44
CA VAL A 58 2.11 2.13 -5.90
C VAL A 58 1.23 3.19 -6.57
N GLN A 59 1.10 3.15 -7.90
CA GLN A 59 0.22 4.08 -8.62
C GLN A 59 -1.25 3.94 -8.23
N LEU A 60 -1.71 2.69 -8.04
CA LEU A 60 -3.08 2.43 -7.59
C LEU A 60 -3.31 2.98 -6.18
N ILE A 61 -2.36 2.76 -5.25
CA ILE A 61 -2.45 3.28 -3.89
C ILE A 61 -2.46 4.82 -3.90
N ASP A 62 -1.61 5.45 -4.70
CA ASP A 62 -1.56 6.91 -4.80
C ASP A 62 -2.89 7.49 -5.30
N ALA A 63 -3.46 6.90 -6.34
CA ALA A 63 -4.77 7.28 -6.86
C ALA A 63 -5.90 7.05 -5.84
N ASP A 64 -5.88 5.93 -5.12
CA ASP A 64 -6.86 5.61 -4.09
C ASP A 64 -6.77 6.58 -2.90
N VAL A 65 -5.56 6.90 -2.43
CA VAL A 65 -5.34 7.87 -1.34
C VAL A 65 -5.82 9.25 -1.76
N LEU A 66 -5.47 9.72 -2.97
CA LEU A 66 -5.91 11.01 -3.47
C LEU A 66 -7.43 11.07 -3.58
N HIS A 67 -8.04 10.06 -4.20
CA HIS A 67 -9.48 10.02 -4.37
C HIS A 67 -10.23 9.98 -3.04
N ASN A 68 -9.76 9.20 -2.06
CA ASN A 68 -10.36 9.17 -0.73
C ASN A 68 -10.20 10.50 0.00
N ALA A 69 -9.06 11.18 -0.15
CA ALA A 69 -8.86 12.52 0.41
C ALA A 69 -9.80 13.56 -0.21
N GLU A 70 -10.00 13.52 -1.54
CA GLU A 70 -10.97 14.37 -2.24
C GLU A 70 -12.42 14.09 -1.79
N LEU A 71 -12.76 12.82 -1.58
CA LEU A 71 -14.07 12.42 -1.07
C LEU A 71 -14.30 12.95 0.36
N TYR A 72 -13.26 12.94 1.20
CA TYR A 72 -13.30 13.49 2.55
C TYR A 72 -13.46 15.00 2.56
N ASP A 73 -12.71 15.71 1.72
CA ASP A 73 -12.81 17.16 1.57
C ASP A 73 -14.20 17.59 1.06
N SER A 74 -14.69 16.97 -0.01
CA SER A 74 -16.03 17.22 -0.55
C SER A 74 -17.13 16.99 0.50
N SER A 75 -17.01 15.93 1.30
CA SER A 75 -17.94 15.63 2.38
C SER A 75 -17.91 16.69 3.49
N LEU A 76 -16.71 17.14 3.91
CA LEU A 76 -16.58 18.20 4.92
C LEU A 76 -17.10 19.54 4.41
N GLN A 77 -16.80 19.90 3.16
CA GLN A 77 -17.32 21.12 2.54
C GLN A 77 -18.84 21.09 2.46
N GLY A 78 -19.43 19.93 2.14
CA GLY A 78 -20.88 19.73 2.19
C GLY A 78 -21.46 19.97 3.59
N MET A 79 -20.82 19.43 4.64
CA MET A 79 -21.23 19.64 6.02
C MET A 79 -21.11 21.10 6.46
N ILE A 80 -20.00 21.77 6.13
CA ILE A 80 -19.80 23.21 6.41
C ILE A 80 -20.89 24.03 5.70
N SER A 81 -21.13 23.75 4.42
CA SER A 81 -22.17 24.42 3.63
C SER A 81 -23.57 24.20 4.20
N ALA A 82 -23.85 23.01 4.73
CA ALA A 82 -25.11 22.72 5.40
C ALA A 82 -25.24 23.51 6.71
N TRP A 83 -24.17 23.59 7.51
CA TRP A 83 -24.14 24.36 8.77
C TRP A 83 -24.36 25.86 8.57
N GLU A 84 -23.84 26.43 7.48
CA GLU A 84 -24.02 27.84 7.14
C GLU A 84 -25.47 28.19 6.74
N ARG A 85 -26.34 27.20 6.49
CA ARG A 85 -27.74 27.46 6.15
C ARG A 85 -28.53 27.97 7.35
N PRO A 86 -29.23 29.12 7.24
CA PRO A 86 -30.00 29.69 8.33
C PRO A 86 -31.14 28.76 8.79
N ASP A 87 -31.83 28.13 7.84
CA ASP A 87 -32.98 27.24 8.09
C ASP A 87 -32.64 26.01 8.94
N LEU A 88 -31.35 25.63 9.00
CA LEU A 88 -30.89 24.51 9.80
C LEU A 88 -31.03 24.77 11.31
N LYS A 89 -31.03 26.05 11.71
CA LYS A 89 -31.23 26.48 13.10
C LYS A 89 -32.67 26.26 13.59
N ASP A 90 -33.62 26.23 12.66
CA ASP A 90 -35.04 26.04 12.97
C ASP A 90 -35.45 24.57 13.06
N LEU A 91 -34.57 23.65 12.61
CA LEU A 91 -34.78 22.21 12.74
C LEU A 91 -34.62 21.74 14.19
N SER A 92 -35.35 20.67 14.53
CA SER A 92 -35.13 19.94 15.78
C SER A 92 -33.69 19.42 15.87
N PRO A 93 -33.12 19.26 17.07
CA PRO A 93 -31.76 18.74 17.26
C PRO A 93 -31.49 17.43 16.50
N GLU A 94 -32.46 16.51 16.49
CA GLU A 94 -32.36 15.21 15.83
C GLU A 94 -32.30 15.36 14.30
N LEU A 95 -33.15 16.21 13.72
CA LEU A 95 -33.14 16.47 12.29
C LEU A 95 -31.90 17.22 11.85
N ARG A 96 -31.42 18.18 12.66
CA ARG A 96 -30.18 18.89 12.41
C ARG A 96 -28.99 17.93 12.39
N GLN A 97 -28.91 17.03 13.37
CA GLN A 97 -27.87 16.01 13.41
C GLN A 97 -27.95 15.09 12.18
N LEU A 98 -29.15 14.63 11.81
CA LEU A 98 -29.35 13.78 10.64
C LEU A 98 -28.94 14.47 9.32
N VAL A 99 -29.20 15.77 9.18
CA VAL A 99 -28.84 16.54 7.98
C VAL A 99 -27.33 16.83 7.95
N LEU A 100 -26.71 17.18 9.09
CA LEU A 100 -25.27 17.44 9.17
C LEU A 100 -24.43 16.18 8.99
N PHE A 101 -24.89 15.05 9.53
CA PHE A 101 -24.18 13.78 9.55
C PHE A 101 -24.93 12.73 8.74
N ASP A 102 -25.48 13.14 7.58
CA ASP A 102 -26.23 12.23 6.73
C ASP A 102 -25.38 10.99 6.37
N ARG A 103 -26.06 9.92 5.97
CA ARG A 103 -25.38 8.65 5.74
C ARG A 103 -24.34 8.73 4.61
N SER A 104 -24.45 9.65 3.66
CA SER A 104 -23.45 9.87 2.61
C SER A 104 -22.17 10.50 3.15
N THR A 105 -22.32 11.52 3.99
CA THR A 105 -21.23 12.28 4.61
C THR A 105 -20.54 11.44 5.69
N ALA A 106 -21.33 10.77 6.54
CA ALA A 106 -20.81 9.90 7.59
C ALA A 106 -20.22 8.59 7.05
N ALA A 107 -20.70 8.03 5.93
CA ALA A 107 -20.18 6.76 5.40
C ALA A 107 -18.73 6.87 4.89
N ALA A 108 -18.30 8.05 4.43
CA ALA A 108 -16.91 8.27 4.06
C ALA A 108 -16.00 8.22 5.31
N TYR A 109 -16.48 8.71 6.45
CA TYR A 109 -15.73 8.75 7.70
C TYR A 109 -15.84 7.43 8.48
N LYS A 110 -14.69 6.83 8.80
CA LYS A 110 -14.61 5.61 9.62
C LYS A 110 -14.51 5.89 11.13
N GLY A 111 -14.94 7.06 11.58
CA GLY A 111 -14.80 7.54 12.97
C GLY A 111 -15.92 8.49 13.39
N ASP A 112 -15.80 9.09 14.58
CA ASP A 112 -16.71 10.15 15.01
C ASP A 112 -16.38 11.48 14.33
N LEU A 113 -17.43 12.24 14.00
CA LEU A 113 -17.31 13.55 13.38
C LEU A 113 -17.94 14.58 14.31
N VAL A 114 -17.21 15.66 14.55
CA VAL A 114 -17.65 16.75 15.42
C VAL A 114 -17.45 18.07 14.70
N LEU A 115 -18.44 18.95 14.81
CA LEU A 115 -18.32 20.35 14.41
C LEU A 115 -17.82 21.14 15.60
N LEU A 116 -16.78 21.93 15.42
CA LEU A 116 -16.18 22.74 16.48
C LEU A 116 -16.40 24.22 16.23
N ASP A 117 -16.48 25.00 17.30
CA ASP A 117 -16.41 26.46 17.24
C ASP A 117 -14.96 26.97 17.19
N ASN A 118 -14.77 28.29 17.12
CA ASN A 118 -13.43 28.89 17.11
C ASN A 118 -12.66 28.77 18.43
N ARG A 119 -13.30 28.31 19.51
CA ARG A 119 -12.69 28.01 20.80
C ARG A 119 -12.42 26.52 20.99
N GLY A 120 -12.77 25.69 20.01
CA GLY A 120 -12.62 24.24 20.05
C GLY A 120 -13.70 23.51 20.84
N GLU A 121 -14.82 24.16 21.18
CA GLU A 121 -15.99 23.53 21.79
C GLU A 121 -16.83 22.81 20.73
N ILE A 122 -17.44 21.68 21.10
CA ILE A 122 -18.28 20.91 20.17
C ILE A 122 -19.65 21.59 19.99
N LEU A 123 -19.96 21.96 18.76
CA LEU A 123 -21.27 22.49 18.33
C LEU A 123 -22.23 21.39 17.89
N ALA A 124 -21.72 20.33 17.26
CA ALA A 124 -22.51 19.19 16.79
C ALA A 124 -21.67 17.90 16.84
N ASP A 125 -22.31 16.77 17.10
CA ASP A 125 -21.65 15.48 17.27
C ASP A 125 -22.38 14.39 16.47
N SER A 126 -21.65 13.60 15.69
CA SER A 126 -22.23 12.51 14.91
C SER A 126 -22.75 11.36 15.78
N LEU A 127 -22.23 11.21 17.00
CA LEU A 127 -22.58 10.11 17.90
C LEU A 127 -23.71 10.46 18.87
N SER A 128 -24.04 11.74 19.04
CA SER A 128 -25.03 12.18 20.03
C SER A 128 -25.78 13.44 19.59
N VAL A 129 -27.10 13.42 19.75
CA VAL A 129 -27.98 14.58 19.51
C VAL A 129 -27.60 15.75 20.43
N ILE A 130 -27.22 15.43 21.67
CA ILE A 130 -26.70 16.39 22.64
C ILE A 130 -25.17 16.29 22.58
N PRO A 131 -24.46 17.32 22.09
CA PRO A 131 -23.01 17.27 21.96
C PRO A 131 -22.32 16.95 23.29
N ARG A 132 -21.26 16.14 23.22
CA ARG A 132 -20.40 15.88 24.39
C ARG A 132 -19.73 17.19 24.83
N ASN A 133 -19.53 17.33 26.13
CA ASN A 133 -18.82 18.47 26.71
C ASN A 133 -17.30 18.23 26.74
N ASP A 134 -16.71 18.13 25.55
CA ASP A 134 -15.24 18.08 25.37
C ASP A 134 -14.76 19.33 24.63
N ASN A 135 -13.48 19.65 24.77
CA ASN A 135 -12.83 20.76 24.07
C ASN A 135 -11.58 20.24 23.34
N PHE A 136 -11.39 20.73 22.12
CA PHE A 136 -10.36 20.28 21.19
C PHE A 136 -9.29 21.37 20.91
N SER A 137 -9.32 22.49 21.63
CA SER A 137 -8.38 23.61 21.44
C SER A 137 -6.91 23.25 21.69
N ASP A 138 -6.67 22.23 22.52
CA ASP A 138 -5.35 21.70 22.83
C ASP A 138 -4.81 20.78 21.72
N ARG A 139 -5.65 20.38 20.76
CA ARG A 139 -5.26 19.45 19.69
C ARG A 139 -4.44 20.15 18.63
N HIS A 140 -3.41 19.46 18.17
CA HIS A 140 -2.48 20.00 17.17
C HIS A 140 -3.20 20.36 15.86
N TYR A 141 -4.11 19.50 15.39
CA TYR A 141 -4.87 19.74 14.16
C TYR A 141 -5.81 20.95 14.28
N PHE A 142 -6.40 21.20 15.45
CA PHE A 142 -7.23 22.37 15.68
C PHE A 142 -6.41 23.66 15.61
N ARG A 143 -5.26 23.69 16.29
CA ARG A 143 -4.35 24.85 16.28
C ARG A 143 -3.84 25.20 14.89
N ILE A 144 -3.52 24.20 14.06
CA ILE A 144 -3.12 24.44 12.66
C ILE A 144 -4.26 25.13 11.90
N HIS A 145 -5.49 24.62 11.99
CA HIS A 145 -6.61 25.20 11.24
C HIS A 145 -7.00 26.59 11.77
N ALA A 146 -6.98 26.81 13.08
CA ALA A 146 -7.21 28.13 13.68
C ALA A 146 -6.19 29.17 13.18
N LEU A 147 -4.91 28.78 13.05
CA LEU A 147 -3.85 29.64 12.51
C LEU A 147 -4.03 29.92 11.01
N VAL A 148 -4.40 28.91 10.22
CA VAL A 148 -4.53 29.02 8.75
C VAL A 148 -5.76 29.85 8.37
N TYR A 149 -6.89 29.67 9.06
CA TYR A 149 -8.14 30.36 8.74
C TYR A 149 -8.36 31.67 9.53
N ARG A 150 -7.45 32.03 10.45
CA ARG A 150 -7.59 33.17 11.38
C ARG A 150 -9.00 33.24 11.98
N LEU A 151 -9.43 32.13 12.57
CA LEU A 151 -10.66 32.07 13.38
C LEU A 151 -10.49 32.81 14.72
#